data_AF-A0A3F2U4T6-F1
#
_entry.id   AF-A0A3F2U4T6-F1
#
_cell.length_a   1.000
_cell.length_b   1.000
_cell.length_c   1.000
_cell.angle_alpha   90.00
_cell.angle_beta   90.00
_cell.angle_gamma   90.00
#
_symmetry.space_group_name_H-M   'P 1'
#
loop_
_entity.id
_entity.type
_entity.pdbx_description
1 polymer ?
#
loop_
_entity_poly.entity_id
_entity_poly.type
_entity_poly.pdbx_seq_one_letter_code
_entity_poly.pdbx_strand_id
1 'polypeptide(L)' 'MSASMIGALVGVLIAAADFALLRLLASRVELDDTKRVLNITGLSQFVLLPIVGWFAGPFIAGE' A
#
# COMPACT_ATOMS: atom_id res chain seq x y z
N MET A 1 -14.98 16.15 -0.67
CA MET A 1 -14.09 15.30 0.17
C MET A 1 -12.79 16.06 0.34
N SER A 2 -12.15 16.04 1.52
CA SER A 2 -10.86 16.73 1.70
C SER A 2 -9.76 16.09 0.85
N ALA A 3 -8.75 16.87 0.44
CA ALA A 3 -7.59 16.34 -0.28
C ALA A 3 -6.90 15.21 0.49
N SER A 4 -6.84 15.30 1.82
CA SER A 4 -6.35 14.20 2.68
C SER A 4 -7.15 12.92 2.54
N MET A 5 -8.49 12.99 2.52
CA MET A 5 -9.32 11.80 2.40
C MET A 5 -9.19 11.16 1.02
N ILE A 6 -9.07 11.98 -0.04
CA ILE A 6 -8.80 11.50 -1.40
C ILE A 6 -7.43 10.81 -1.44
N GLY A 7 -6.38 11.45 -0.90
CA GLY A 7 -5.05 10.89 -0.85
C GLY A 7 -4.98 9.57 -0.08
N ALA A 8 -5.68 9.46 1.05
CA ALA A 8 -5.76 8.20 1.81
C ALA A 8 -6.43 7.08 1.01
N LEU A 9 -7.52 7.36 0.29
CA LEU A 9 -8.18 6.37 -0.58
C LEU A 9 -7.30 5.95 -1.74
N VAL A 10 -6.58 6.89 -2.37
CA VAL A 10 -5.56 6.56 -3.37
C VAL A 10 -4.48 5.66 -2.76
N GLY A 11 -4.03 5.96 -1.54
CA GLY A 11 -3.11 5.13 -0.79
C GLY A 11 -3.63 3.69 -0.57
N VAL A 12 -4.93 3.52 -0.28
CA VAL A 12 -5.55 2.19 -0.18
C VAL A 12 -5.52 1.45 -1.52
N LEU A 13 -5.85 2.14 -2.61
CA LEU A 13 -5.84 1.55 -3.95
C LEU A 13 -4.42 1.11 -4.36
N ILE A 14 -3.41 1.93 -4.08
CA ILE A 14 -2.00 1.58 -4.34
C ILE A 14 -1.59 0.39 -3.46
N ALA A 15 -1.94 0.38 -2.18
CA ALA A 15 -1.64 -0.75 -1.30
C ALA A 15 -2.27 -2.06 -1.77
N ALA A 16 -3.52 -2.01 -2.27
CA ALA A 16 -4.18 -3.18 -2.84
C ALA A 16 -3.45 -3.70 -4.09
N ALA A 17 -3.02 -2.79 -4.97
CA ALA A 17 -2.23 -3.16 -6.14
C ALA A 17 -0.88 -3.78 -5.75
N ASP A 18 -0.14 -3.17 -4.83
CA ASP A 18 1.17 -3.68 -4.42
C ASP A 18 1.05 -5.02 -3.67
N PHE A 19 0.05 -5.18 -2.81
CA PHE A 19 -0.24 -6.46 -2.16
C PHE A 19 -0.51 -7.57 -3.19
N ALA A 20 -1.28 -7.28 -4.24
CA ALA A 20 -1.55 -8.25 -5.31
C ALA A 20 -0.26 -8.64 -6.05
N LEU A 21 0.61 -7.67 -6.35
CA LEU A 21 1.90 -7.91 -7.00
C LEU A 21 2.86 -8.71 -6.11
N LEU A 22 2.98 -8.36 -4.82
CA LEU A 22 3.81 -9.10 -3.86
C LEU A 22 3.29 -10.52 -3.62
N ARG A 23 1.97 -10.71 -3.64
CA ARG A 23 1.36 -12.04 -3.53
C ARG A 23 1.61 -12.88 -4.78
N LEU A 24 1.59 -12.27 -5.97
CA LEU A 24 2.01 -12.92 -7.21
C LEU A 24 3.50 -13.30 -7.17
N LEU A 25 4.37 -12.43 -6.63
CA LEU A 25 5.78 -12.75 -6.43
C LEU A 25 5.96 -13.90 -5.44
N ALA A 26 5.24 -13.88 -4.31
CA ALA A 26 5.29 -14.93 -3.30
C ALA A 26 4.87 -16.30 -3.86
N SER A 27 3.97 -16.35 -4.86
CA SER A 27 3.60 -17.60 -5.53
C SER A 27 4.72 -18.19 -6.40
N ARG A 28 5.79 -17.44 -6.65
CA ARG A 28 6.96 -17.86 -7.45
C ARG A 28 8.18 -18.17 -6.59
N VAL A 29 8.14 -17.90 -5.29
CA VAL A 29 9.24 -18.15 -4.36
C VAL A 29 9.04 -19.51 -3.71
N GLU A 30 10.09 -20.30 -3.58
CA GLU A 30 9.99 -21.63 -2.95
C GLU A 30 10.14 -21.55 -1.42
N LEU A 31 11.00 -20.66 -0.93
CA LEU A 31 11.31 -20.51 0.50
C LEU A 31 10.12 -19.91 1.28
N ASP A 32 9.65 -20.63 2.29
CA ASP A 32 8.47 -20.25 3.08
C ASP A 32 8.67 -18.96 3.89
N ASP A 33 9.87 -18.72 4.43
CA ASP A 33 10.17 -17.49 5.16
C ASP A 33 10.06 -16.25 4.28
N THR A 34 10.54 -16.33 3.03
CA THR A 34 10.41 -15.23 2.07
C THR A 34 8.95 -14.98 1.71
N LYS A 35 8.14 -16.03 1.51
CA LYS A 35 6.69 -15.87 1.29
C LYS A 35 6.03 -15.15 2.47
N ARG A 36 6.42 -15.50 3.70
CA ARG A 36 5.89 -14.88 4.92
C ARG A 36 6.25 -13.41 4.97
N VAL A 37 7.51 -13.06 4.73
CA VAL A 37 7.96 -11.65 4.70
C VAL A 37 7.23 -10.86 3.62
N LEU A 38 7.11 -11.40 2.39
CA LEU A 38 6.39 -10.73 1.29
C LEU A 38 4.93 -10.44 1.64
N ASN A 39 4.23 -11.40 2.28
CA ASN A 39 2.84 -11.19 2.70
C ASN A 39 2.73 -10.16 3.84
N ILE A 40 3.64 -10.17 4.82
CA ILE A 40 3.65 -9.19 5.92
C ILE A 40 3.91 -7.78 5.38
N THR A 41 4.90 -7.65 4.48
CA THR A 41 5.21 -6.38 3.82
C THR A 41 4.02 -5.87 3.01
N GLY A 42 3.37 -6.71 2.22
CA GLY A 42 2.19 -6.28 1.46
C GLY A 42 1.02 -5.89 2.37
N LEU A 43 0.81 -6.59 3.48
CA LEU A 43 -0.24 -6.23 4.45
C LEU A 43 0.05 -4.91 5.18
N SER A 44 1.32 -4.64 5.51
CA SER A 44 1.68 -3.40 6.21
C SER A 44 1.41 -2.14 5.36
N GLN A 45 1.47 -2.27 4.04
CA GLN A 45 1.19 -1.16 3.13
C GLN A 45 -0.25 -0.65 3.19
N PHE A 46 -1.22 -1.49 3.57
CA PHE A 46 -2.61 -1.05 3.77
C PHE A 46 -2.77 -0.05 4.93
N VAL A 47 -1.76 0.09 5.77
CA VAL A 47 -1.72 1.12 6.82
C VAL A 47 -0.79 2.25 6.39
N LEU A 48 0.41 1.92 5.93
CA LEU A 48 1.44 2.91 5.62
C LEU A 48 1.04 3.82 4.45
N LEU A 49 0.54 3.27 3.34
CA LEU A 49 0.23 4.06 2.16
C LEU A 49 -0.99 4.97 2.33
N PRO A 50 -2.08 4.57 3.00
CA PRO A 50 -3.17 5.49 3.32
C PRO A 50 -2.74 6.62 4.25
N ILE A 51 -1.88 6.34 5.24
CA ILE A 51 -1.33 7.38 6.12
C ILE A 51 -0.49 8.37 5.30
N VAL A 52 0.42 7.87 4.46
CA VAL A 52 1.21 8.73 3.56
C VAL A 52 0.30 9.53 2.65
N GLY A 53 -0.71 8.91 2.03
CA GLY A 53 -1.67 9.57 1.16
C GLY A 53 -2.49 10.65 1.88
N TRP A 54 -2.88 10.41 3.14
CA TRP A 54 -3.59 11.40 3.96
C TRP A 54 -2.81 12.70 4.12
N PHE A 55 -1.49 12.59 4.36
CA PHE A 55 -0.61 13.74 4.51
C PHE A 55 -0.13 14.31 3.18
N ALA A 56 0.11 13.48 2.17
CA ALA A 56 0.58 13.89 0.85
C ALA A 56 -0.50 14.57 -0.01
N GLY A 57 -1.76 14.16 0.15
CA GLY A 57 -2.90 14.66 -0.62
C GLY A 57 -3.01 16.19 -0.66
N PRO A 58 -3.00 16.88 0.50
CA PRO A 58 -3.02 18.35 0.55
C PRO A 58 -1.85 19.01 -0.19
N PHE A 59 -0.62 18.53 0.03
CA PHE A 59 0.57 19.07 -0.64
C PHE A 59 0.49 19.00 -2.17
N ILE A 60 -0.17 17.96 -2.70
CA ILE A 60 -0.38 17.80 -4.16
C ILE A 60 -1.55 18.67 -4.64
N ALA A 61 -2.61 18.79 -3.84
CA ALA A 61 -3.79 19.59 -4.17
C ALA A 61 -3.57 21.12 -4.00
N GLY A 62 -2.46 21.53 -3.38
CA GLY A 62 -2.18 22.93 -3.06
C GLY A 62 -2.97 23.45 -1.86
N GLU A 63 -3.37 22.55 -0.96
CA GLU A 63 -4.08 22.81 0.30
C GLU A 63 -3.15 22.69 1.51
#